data_AF-A0A7X9MSN4-F1
#
_entry.id   AF-A0A7X9MSN4-F1
#
_cell.length_a   1.000
_cell.length_b   1.000
_cell.length_c   1.000
_cell.angle_alpha   90.00
_cell.angle_beta   90.00
_cell.angle_gamma   90.00
#
_symmetry.space_group_name_H-M   'P 1'
#
loop_
_entity.id
_entity.type
_entity.pdbx_description
1 polymer ?
#
loop_
_entity_poly.entity_id
_entity_poly.type
_entity_poly.pdbx_seq_one_letter_code
_entity_poly.pdbx_strand_id
1 'polypeptide(L)'
;MKVNRSELQTNDDIWNAVLSAAYGNYAFPTENKKKDDIFILFSYFCEMESGGHEALLNWLSETMQGLGIQKYVSRLTKMLELIGAGDYAKIEKVYLEEMLKRYLTIENSDFDDPDFEKLEAEYLFVIERADEEYRNLEEQINERIYNYAVIIHEEVLEIVNH
;
A
#
# COMPACT_ATOMS: atom_id res chain seq x y z
N MET A 1 5.80 -9.12 -15.81
CA MET A 1 6.92 -8.45 -16.51
C MET A 1 7.96 -9.50 -16.87
N LYS A 2 8.53 -9.46 -18.08
CA LYS A 2 9.64 -10.36 -18.45
C LYS A 2 10.97 -9.73 -18.04
N VAL A 3 11.86 -10.52 -17.44
CA VAL A 3 13.19 -10.06 -16.98
C VAL A 3 14.23 -11.14 -17.29
N ASN A 4 15.42 -10.76 -17.77
CA ASN A 4 16.50 -11.73 -17.95
C ASN A 4 17.10 -12.13 -16.58
N ARG A 5 17.40 -13.41 -16.37
CA ARG A 5 18.12 -13.88 -15.18
C ARG A 5 19.44 -13.13 -14.96
N SER A 6 20.12 -12.71 -16.04
CA SER A 6 21.35 -11.90 -15.94
C SER A 6 21.13 -10.52 -15.31
N GLU A 7 19.89 -10.03 -15.26
CA GLU A 7 19.51 -8.76 -14.62
C GLU A 7 19.14 -8.94 -13.16
N LEU A 8 19.11 -10.17 -12.62
CA LEU A 8 18.71 -10.49 -11.24
C LEU A 8 19.90 -11.06 -10.43
N GLN A 9 21.02 -10.33 -10.40
CA GLN A 9 22.27 -10.84 -9.79
C GLN A 9 22.38 -10.55 -8.30
N THR A 10 21.71 -9.50 -7.84
CA THR A 10 21.71 -9.06 -6.44
C THR A 10 20.28 -8.96 -5.90
N ASN A 11 20.15 -8.92 -4.57
CA ASN A 11 18.84 -8.68 -3.95
C ASN A 11 18.28 -7.30 -4.31
N ASP A 12 19.13 -6.30 -4.55
CA ASP A 12 18.71 -4.97 -5.00
C ASP A 12 18.14 -5.02 -6.42
N ASP A 13 18.75 -5.80 -7.30
CA ASP A 13 18.22 -6.02 -8.65
C ASP A 13 16.84 -6.68 -8.58
N ILE A 14 16.70 -7.70 -7.73
CA ILE A 14 15.44 -8.40 -7.49
C ILE A 14 14.39 -7.43 -6.95
N TRP A 15 14.73 -6.64 -5.93
CA TRP A 15 13.86 -5.64 -5.34
C TRP A 15 13.33 -4.67 -6.40
N ASN A 16 14.23 -4.07 -7.19
CA ASN A 16 13.86 -3.10 -8.22
C ASN A 16 12.95 -3.72 -9.30
N ALA A 17 13.25 -4.94 -9.72
CA ALA A 17 12.42 -5.66 -10.69
C ALA A 17 11.03 -6.01 -10.12
N VAL A 18 10.97 -6.51 -8.89
CA VAL A 18 9.70 -6.84 -8.22
C VAL A 18 8.86 -5.58 -8.01
N LEU A 19 9.46 -4.49 -7.52
CA LEU A 19 8.79 -3.20 -7.32
C LEU A 19 8.20 -2.68 -8.64
N SER A 20 8.97 -2.72 -9.71
CA SER A 20 8.52 -2.31 -11.05
C SER A 20 7.37 -3.17 -11.58
N ALA A 21 7.38 -4.47 -11.28
CA ALA A 21 6.30 -5.39 -11.68
C ALA A 21 5.04 -5.24 -10.83
N ALA A 22 5.20 -5.09 -9.51
CA ALA A 22 4.12 -5.08 -8.54
C ALA A 22 3.38 -3.74 -8.48
N TYR A 23 4.10 -2.62 -8.66
CA TYR A 23 3.55 -1.27 -8.58
C TYR A 23 3.35 -0.62 -9.97
N GLY A 24 4.40 -0.62 -10.81
CA GLY A 24 4.42 0.21 -12.04
C GLY A 24 3.72 -0.37 -13.26
N ASN A 25 3.66 -1.70 -13.42
CA ASN A 25 3.17 -2.36 -14.63
C ASN A 25 1.89 -3.18 -14.42
N TYR A 26 1.19 -2.96 -13.31
CA TYR A 26 0.11 -3.83 -12.87
C TYR A 26 -1.26 -3.19 -13.11
N ALA A 27 -2.09 -3.79 -13.95
CA ALA A 27 -3.49 -3.36 -14.14
C ALA A 27 -4.36 -4.01 -13.07
N PHE A 28 -4.61 -3.30 -11.97
CA PHE A 28 -5.47 -3.76 -10.89
C PHE A 28 -6.96 -3.43 -11.15
N PRO A 29 -7.91 -4.28 -10.76
CA PRO A 29 -7.74 -5.65 -10.26
C PRO A 29 -7.47 -6.64 -11.39
N THR A 30 -6.86 -7.77 -11.06
CA THR A 30 -6.68 -8.90 -11.98
C THR A 30 -7.54 -10.09 -11.59
N GLU A 31 -7.63 -11.08 -12.48
CA GLU A 31 -8.26 -12.36 -12.15
C GLU A 31 -7.39 -13.24 -11.23
N ASN A 32 -6.17 -12.79 -10.87
CA ASN A 32 -5.25 -13.50 -10.01
C ASN A 32 -5.16 -12.85 -8.63
N LYS A 33 -5.86 -13.45 -7.66
CA LYS A 33 -5.90 -12.97 -6.26
C LYS A 33 -4.52 -12.75 -5.65
N LYS A 34 -3.56 -13.64 -5.88
CA LYS A 34 -2.22 -13.53 -5.29
C LYS A 34 -1.49 -12.30 -5.80
N LYS A 35 -1.59 -12.03 -7.10
CA LYS A 35 -0.96 -10.85 -7.68
C LYS A 35 -1.64 -9.55 -7.25
N ASP A 36 -2.96 -9.57 -7.10
CA ASP A 36 -3.70 -8.45 -6.50
C ASP A 36 -3.30 -8.21 -5.03
N ASP A 37 -3.06 -9.26 -4.25
CA ASP A 37 -2.57 -9.14 -2.87
C ASP A 37 -1.16 -8.51 -2.82
N ILE A 38 -0.30 -8.89 -3.77
CA ILE A 38 1.04 -8.31 -3.94
C ILE A 38 0.94 -6.84 -4.34
N PHE A 39 0.08 -6.48 -5.30
CA PHE A 39 -0.20 -5.09 -5.66
C PHE A 39 -0.61 -4.28 -4.43
N ILE A 40 -1.59 -4.74 -3.66
CA ILE A 40 -2.05 -4.03 -2.45
C ILE A 40 -0.90 -3.76 -1.47
N LEU A 41 -0.06 -4.77 -1.20
CA LEU A 41 1.07 -4.62 -0.27
C LEU A 41 2.12 -3.62 -0.78
N PHE A 42 2.54 -3.75 -2.05
CA PHE A 42 3.60 -2.91 -2.60
C PHE A 42 3.13 -1.48 -2.87
N SER A 43 1.90 -1.28 -3.33
CA SER A 43 1.32 0.07 -3.44
C SER A 43 1.16 0.73 -2.09
N TYR A 44 0.69 0.01 -1.07
CA TYR A 44 0.65 0.53 0.29
C TYR A 44 2.04 1.01 0.73
N PHE A 45 3.04 0.15 0.61
CA PHE A 45 4.41 0.49 0.97
C PHE A 45 4.92 1.73 0.24
N CYS A 46 4.75 1.80 -1.09
CA CYS A 46 5.19 2.94 -1.88
C CYS A 46 4.54 4.25 -1.43
N GLU A 47 3.24 4.25 -1.12
CA GLU A 47 2.57 5.47 -0.69
C GLU A 47 2.94 5.88 0.73
N MET A 48 3.14 4.91 1.62
CA MET A 48 3.63 5.21 2.96
C MET A 48 5.01 5.90 2.93
N GLU A 49 5.89 5.48 2.02
CA GLU A 49 7.21 6.10 1.83
C GLU A 49 7.15 7.44 1.06
N SER A 50 6.13 7.66 0.22
CA SER A 50 6.02 8.87 -0.62
C SER A 50 5.37 10.04 0.13
N GLY A 51 4.43 9.78 1.03
CA GLY A 51 3.69 10.80 1.75
C GLY A 51 2.73 10.27 2.82
N GLY A 52 2.97 9.07 3.35
CA GLY A 52 2.16 8.50 4.43
C GLY A 52 0.72 8.15 4.02
N HIS A 53 -0.17 8.11 5.01
CA HIS A 53 -1.57 7.72 4.77
C HIS A 53 -2.32 8.72 3.87
N GLU A 54 -1.89 9.99 3.80
CA GLU A 54 -2.51 10.96 2.88
C GLU A 54 -2.22 10.59 1.42
N ALA A 55 -0.96 10.29 1.08
CA ALA A 55 -0.61 9.79 -0.25
C ALA A 55 -1.33 8.48 -0.57
N LEU A 56 -1.45 7.58 0.41
CA LEU A 56 -2.17 6.31 0.25
C LEU A 56 -3.62 6.53 -0.20
N LEU A 57 -4.33 7.48 0.42
CA LEU A 57 -5.73 7.75 0.08
C LEU A 57 -5.85 8.49 -1.26
N ASN A 58 -4.96 9.44 -1.54
CA ASN A 58 -4.91 10.14 -2.82
C ASN A 58 -4.76 9.17 -4.00
N TRP A 59 -3.92 8.15 -3.87
CA TRP A 59 -3.61 7.24 -4.97
C TRP A 59 -4.47 5.96 -5.01
N LEU A 60 -4.96 5.48 -3.86
CA LEU A 60 -5.65 4.18 -3.77
C LEU A 60 -7.11 4.26 -3.31
N SER A 61 -7.68 5.43 -3.04
CA SER A 61 -9.09 5.55 -2.60
C SER A 61 -10.08 4.92 -3.58
N GLU A 62 -9.92 5.11 -4.89
CA GLU A 62 -10.75 4.46 -5.91
C GLU A 62 -10.63 2.93 -5.86
N THR A 63 -9.41 2.43 -5.67
CA THR A 63 -9.13 0.99 -5.52
C THR A 63 -9.82 0.44 -4.27
N MET A 64 -9.73 1.15 -3.14
CA MET A 64 -10.38 0.76 -1.89
C MET A 64 -11.91 0.75 -2.02
N GLN A 65 -12.49 1.74 -2.70
CA GLN A 65 -13.93 1.80 -2.98
C GLN A 65 -14.38 0.67 -3.89
N GLY A 66 -13.69 0.44 -5.01
CA GLY A 66 -14.03 -0.59 -5.98
C GLY A 66 -13.95 -2.01 -5.40
N LEU A 67 -13.01 -2.25 -4.48
CA LEU A 67 -12.89 -3.53 -3.78
C LEU A 67 -13.83 -3.65 -2.57
N GLY A 68 -14.22 -2.52 -1.99
CA GLY A 68 -14.85 -2.40 -0.68
C GLY A 68 -13.82 -2.32 0.44
N ILE A 69 -13.90 -1.26 1.26
CA ILE A 69 -12.91 -0.93 2.29
C ILE A 69 -12.60 -2.09 3.24
N GLN A 70 -13.62 -2.79 3.73
CA GLN A 70 -13.45 -3.93 4.63
C GLN A 70 -12.63 -5.07 3.99
N LYS A 71 -12.85 -5.29 2.69
CA LYS A 71 -12.11 -6.30 1.93
C LYS A 71 -10.69 -5.84 1.65
N TYR A 72 -10.49 -4.55 1.36
CA TYR A 72 -9.15 -3.97 1.20
C TYR A 72 -8.34 -4.10 2.49
N VAL A 73 -8.86 -3.59 3.62
CA VAL A 73 -8.23 -3.68 4.95
C VAL A 73 -7.90 -5.13 5.28
N SER A 74 -8.86 -6.05 5.14
CA SER A 74 -8.61 -7.47 5.43
C SER A 74 -7.48 -8.08 4.59
N ARG A 75 -7.32 -7.67 3.33
CA ARG A 75 -6.27 -8.19 2.45
C ARG A 75 -4.92 -7.56 2.79
N LEU A 76 -4.86 -6.25 2.92
CA LEU A 76 -3.65 -5.52 3.32
C LEU A 76 -3.10 -6.07 4.64
N THR A 77 -3.95 -6.21 5.67
CA THR A 77 -3.51 -6.65 6.99
C THR A 77 -2.98 -8.08 6.97
N LYS A 78 -3.56 -8.96 6.15
CA LYS A 78 -3.07 -10.34 5.98
C LYS A 78 -1.70 -10.35 5.31
N MET A 79 -1.46 -9.46 4.35
CA MET A 79 -0.17 -9.34 3.68
C MET A 79 0.89 -8.76 4.61
N LEU A 80 0.54 -7.75 5.41
CA LEU A 80 1.42 -7.22 6.45
C LEU A 80 1.75 -8.30 7.49
N GLU A 81 0.78 -9.06 7.98
CA GLU A 81 1.01 -10.20 8.88
C GLU A 81 1.90 -11.27 8.25
N LEU A 82 1.71 -11.57 6.96
CA LEU A 82 2.51 -12.56 6.21
C LEU A 82 4.00 -12.21 6.18
N ILE A 83 4.34 -10.92 6.05
CA ILE A 83 5.73 -10.45 6.04
C ILE A 83 6.27 -10.15 7.45
N GLY A 84 5.53 -10.51 8.50
CA GLY A 84 5.91 -10.22 9.89
C GLY A 84 5.68 -8.77 10.32
N ALA A 85 4.98 -7.96 9.53
CA ALA A 85 4.59 -6.58 9.81
C ALA A 85 3.25 -6.48 10.56
N GLY A 86 3.04 -7.35 11.55
CA GLY A 86 1.77 -7.43 12.28
C GLY A 86 1.40 -6.16 13.06
N ASP A 87 2.37 -5.35 13.50
CA ASP A 87 2.10 -4.09 14.20
C ASP A 87 1.57 -3.01 13.24
N TYR A 88 2.11 -2.93 12.02
CA TYR A 88 1.54 -2.11 10.95
C TYR A 88 0.11 -2.53 10.62
N ALA A 89 -0.15 -3.84 10.57
CA ALA A 89 -1.50 -4.36 10.35
C ALA A 89 -2.50 -3.94 11.45
N LYS A 90 -2.05 -3.67 12.67
CA LYS A 90 -2.94 -3.17 13.74
C LYS A 90 -3.32 -1.71 13.49
N ILE A 91 -2.38 -0.88 13.03
CA ILE A 91 -2.64 0.53 12.69
C ILE A 91 -3.72 0.60 11.61
N GLU A 92 -3.54 -0.14 10.52
CA GLU A 92 -4.51 -0.13 9.40
C GLU A 92 -5.91 -0.60 9.80
N LYS A 93 -6.00 -1.60 10.70
CA LYS A 93 -7.29 -2.07 11.24
C LYS A 93 -8.01 -1.01 12.07
N VAL A 94 -7.27 -0.12 12.72
CA VAL A 94 -7.82 0.93 13.58
C VAL A 94 -8.26 2.12 12.73
N TYR A 95 -7.41 2.56 11.80
CA TYR A 95 -7.57 3.89 11.20
C TYR A 95 -8.09 3.88 9.76
N LEU A 96 -7.73 2.90 8.93
CA LEU A 96 -7.86 3.06 7.46
C LEU A 96 -9.30 3.26 6.97
N GLU A 97 -10.27 2.61 7.61
CA GLU A 97 -11.68 2.79 7.26
C GLU A 97 -12.21 4.18 7.64
N GLU A 98 -11.85 4.69 8.81
CA GLU A 98 -12.23 6.04 9.23
C GLU A 98 -11.57 7.08 8.33
N MET A 99 -10.28 6.91 8.04
CA MET A 99 -9.54 7.81 7.16
C MET A 99 -10.16 7.87 5.76
N LEU A 100 -10.46 6.73 5.14
CA LEU A 100 -11.10 6.72 3.82
C LEU A 100 -12.48 7.39 3.86
N LYS A 101 -13.29 7.12 4.89
CA LYS A 101 -14.60 7.76 5.01
C LYS A 101 -14.49 9.28 5.07
N ARG A 102 -13.54 9.80 5.84
CA ARG A 102 -13.31 11.25 5.99
C ARG A 102 -12.76 11.86 4.71
N TYR A 103 -11.78 11.21 4.08
CA TYR A 103 -11.24 11.58 2.78
C TYR A 103 -12.35 11.75 1.73
N LEU A 104 -13.22 10.75 1.59
CA LEU A 104 -14.34 10.83 0.64
C LEU A 104 -15.40 11.85 1.03
N THR A 105 -15.52 12.20 2.32
CA THR A 105 -16.40 13.29 2.73
C THR A 105 -15.87 14.62 2.21
N ILE A 106 -14.55 14.85 2.34
CA ILE A 106 -13.90 16.08 1.86
C ILE A 106 -13.92 16.16 0.34
N GLU A 107 -13.55 15.10 -0.37
CA GLU A 107 -13.52 15.07 -1.84
C GLU A 107 -14.88 15.32 -2.49
N ASN A 108 -15.98 15.07 -1.77
CA ASN A 108 -17.34 15.31 -2.24
C ASN A 108 -17.99 16.58 -1.65
N SER A 109 -17.29 17.30 -0.77
CA SER A 109 -17.75 18.55 -0.19
C SER A 109 -17.48 19.74 -1.13
N ASP A 110 -18.31 20.78 -1.01
CA ASP A 110 -18.03 22.06 -1.65
C ASP A 110 -16.96 22.81 -0.84
N PHE A 111 -15.98 23.42 -1.51
CA PHE A 111 -14.98 24.24 -0.84
C PHE A 111 -15.59 25.51 -0.21
N ASP A 112 -16.74 25.96 -0.71
CA ASP A 112 -17.51 27.05 -0.13
C ASP A 112 -18.39 26.61 1.06
N ASP A 113 -18.37 25.32 1.44
CA ASP A 113 -19.08 24.82 2.61
C ASP A 113 -18.46 25.43 3.89
N PRO A 114 -19.25 26.13 4.74
CA PRO A 114 -18.75 26.71 5.98
C PRO A 114 -18.17 25.68 6.97
N ASP A 115 -18.48 24.39 6.81
CA ASP A 115 -17.92 23.31 7.61
C ASP A 115 -16.67 22.65 6.98
N PHE A 116 -16.24 23.05 5.77
CA PHE A 116 -15.12 22.43 5.05
C PHE A 116 -13.82 22.39 5.87
N GLU A 117 -13.40 23.55 6.42
CA GLU A 117 -12.17 23.64 7.22
C GLU A 117 -12.20 22.70 8.44
N LYS A 118 -13.39 22.50 9.02
CA LYS A 118 -13.57 21.59 10.15
C LYS A 118 -13.45 20.13 9.70
N LEU A 119 -14.06 19.76 8.57
CA LEU A 119 -13.96 18.42 8.02
C LEU A 119 -12.50 18.06 7.68
N GLU A 120 -11.78 19.00 7.05
CA GLU A 120 -10.36 18.87 6.74
C GLU A 120 -9.52 18.71 8.00
N ALA A 121 -9.71 19.56 9.02
CA ALA A 121 -8.99 19.45 10.28
C ALA A 121 -9.24 18.11 11.00
N GLU A 122 -10.48 17.61 11.00
CA GLU A 122 -10.79 16.30 11.58
C GLU A 122 -10.17 15.14 10.78
N TYR A 123 -10.08 15.25 9.46
CA TYR A 123 -9.38 14.28 8.61
C TYR A 123 -7.89 14.25 8.89
N LEU A 124 -7.23 15.41 8.86
CA LEU A 124 -5.80 15.54 9.11
C LEU A 124 -5.43 15.03 10.50
N PHE A 125 -6.27 15.28 11.51
CA PHE A 125 -6.04 14.75 12.86
C PHE A 125 -5.98 13.21 12.91
N VAL A 126 -6.83 12.51 12.15
CA VAL A 126 -6.79 11.03 12.10
C VAL A 126 -5.55 10.55 11.34
N ILE A 127 -5.21 11.21 10.24
CA ILE A 127 -3.99 10.92 9.45
C ILE A 127 -2.74 11.07 10.32
N GLU A 128 -2.58 12.20 10.98
CA GLU A 128 -1.41 12.50 11.82
C GLU A 128 -1.20 11.44 12.91
N ARG A 129 -2.29 10.97 13.53
CA ARG A 129 -2.22 9.92 14.55
C ARG A 129 -1.81 8.57 13.98
N ALA A 130 -2.38 8.16 12.84
CA ALA A 130 -2.02 6.91 12.19
C ALA A 130 -0.55 6.92 11.74
N ASP A 131 -0.12 8.04 11.16
CA ASP A 131 1.26 8.28 10.73
C ASP A 131 2.25 8.32 11.91
N GLU A 132 1.88 8.94 13.04
CA GLU A 132 2.72 8.94 14.24
C GLU A 132 2.92 7.51 14.78
N GLU A 133 1.84 6.73 14.89
CA GLU A 133 1.94 5.32 15.29
C GLU A 133 2.78 4.51 14.29
N TYR A 134 2.64 4.76 12.99
CA TYR A 134 3.42 4.09 11.95
C TYR A 134 4.91 4.41 12.09
N ARG A 135 5.27 5.68 12.25
CA ARG A 135 6.67 6.13 12.40
C ARG A 135 7.32 5.59 13.67
N ASN A 136 6.55 5.41 14.75
CA ASN A 136 7.04 4.82 16.00
C ASN A 136 7.48 3.35 15.86
N LEU A 137 7.21 2.69 14.74
CA LEU A 137 7.68 1.33 14.44
C LEU A 137 9.07 1.29 13.76
N GLU A 138 9.75 2.43 13.60
CA GLU A 138 11.16 2.54 13.16
C GLU A 138 11.47 1.86 11.80
N GLU A 139 10.69 2.14 10.75
CA GLU A 139 10.95 1.69 9.37
C GLU A 139 11.18 0.16 9.18
N GLN A 140 10.80 -0.67 10.17
CA GLN A 140 11.00 -2.12 10.12
C GLN A 140 10.31 -2.80 8.94
N ILE A 141 9.28 -2.15 8.37
CA ILE A 141 8.60 -2.61 7.17
C ILE A 141 9.53 -2.65 5.94
N ASN A 142 10.53 -1.77 5.85
CA ASN A 142 11.45 -1.67 4.71
C ASN A 142 12.22 -2.98 4.52
N GLU A 143 12.83 -3.48 5.61
CA GLU A 143 13.55 -4.76 5.58
C GLU A 143 12.60 -5.94 5.31
N ARG A 144 11.41 -5.92 5.91
CA ARG A 144 10.43 -7.01 5.78
C ARG A 144 9.92 -7.14 4.35
N ILE A 145 9.57 -6.03 3.70
CA ILE A 145 9.07 -6.05 2.33
C ILE A 145 10.20 -6.35 1.34
N TYR A 146 11.41 -5.87 1.59
CA TYR A 146 12.59 -6.19 0.79
C TYR A 146 12.88 -7.70 0.81
N ASN A 147 12.93 -8.30 2.00
CA ASN A 147 13.11 -9.74 2.14
C ASN A 147 11.97 -10.54 1.49
N TYR A 148 10.74 -10.06 1.60
CA TYR A 148 9.59 -10.67 0.95
C TYR A 148 9.72 -10.64 -0.57
N ALA A 149 10.16 -9.52 -1.16
CA ALA A 149 10.40 -9.40 -2.61
C ALA A 149 11.37 -10.48 -3.11
N VAL A 150 12.46 -10.71 -2.37
CA VAL A 150 13.44 -11.77 -2.68
C VAL A 150 12.80 -13.16 -2.62
N ILE A 151 11.86 -13.41 -1.70
CA ILE A 151 11.17 -14.70 -1.60
C ILE A 151 10.22 -14.94 -2.79
N ILE A 152 9.50 -13.91 -3.24
CA ILE A 152 8.42 -14.07 -4.22
C ILE A 152 8.80 -13.75 -5.66
N HIS A 153 10.05 -13.32 -5.93
CA HIS A 153 10.41 -12.74 -7.23
C HIS A 153 10.14 -13.67 -8.42
N GLU A 154 10.39 -14.97 -8.30
CA GLU A 154 10.11 -15.94 -9.38
C GLU A 154 8.60 -16.13 -9.64
N GLU A 155 7.75 -15.75 -8.70
CA GLU A 155 6.29 -15.81 -8.84
C GLU A 155 5.69 -14.52 -9.45
N VAL A 156 6.40 -13.40 -9.26
CA VAL A 156 6.02 -12.08 -9.76
C VAL A 156 6.57 -11.83 -11.17
N LEU A 157 7.80 -12.30 -11.42
CA LEU A 157 8.55 -12.05 -12.64
C LEU A 157 8.50 -13.26 -13.58
N GLU A 158 8.39 -12.99 -14.88
CA GLU A 158 8.61 -14.01 -15.91
C GLU A 158 10.11 -14.01 -16.24
N ILE A 159 10.87 -14.89 -15.59
CA ILE A 159 12.33 -14.96 -15.75
C ILE A 159 12.68 -15.76 -17.01
N VAL A 160 13.44 -15.13 -17.90
CA VAL A 160 13.96 -15.77 -19.12
C VAL A 160 15.46 -15.99 -19.01
N ASN A 161 15.96 -17.11 -19.53
CA ASN A 161 17.39 -17.40 -19.63
C ASN A 161 17.81 -17.09 -21.07
N HIS A 162 18.36 -15.91 -21.32
CA HIS A 162 18.98 -15.55 -22.60
C HIS A 162 20.47 -15.34 -22.41
#